data_AF-A0A3N5RI27-F1
#
_entry.id   AF-A0A3N5RI27-F1
#
_cell.length_a   1.000
_cell.length_b   1.000
_cell.length_c   1.000
_cell.angle_alpha   90.00
_cell.angle_beta   90.00
_cell.angle_gamma   90.00
#
_symmetry.space_group_name_H-M   'P 1'
#
loop_
_entity.id
_entity.type
_entity.pdbx_description
1 polymer ?
#
loop_
_entity_poly.entity_id
_entity_poly.type
_entity_poly.pdbx_seq_one_letter_code
_entity_poly.pdbx_strand_id
1 'polypeptide(L)'
;MSTNTKESNGAQIPSSYLQYHKIISQYIEDSISTAQLAKKHGLDISEKVESQIGYDLPDRIAKIHEIDISNRLRTLLPKLGKELTALKISEEIVLGKYGGTTIEEKLNNAVRVGLSVVTEGVTVAPLQGIYDVKIKTNANRTQYLSVSFAGPIRSAGGTEAAVTMLIADHVRKVIGLDKYIANSFDDEISRYVEELRIYEREVGNFQFKVSDKDVIHCIGSLPVEIDGVDTDPVEVIGHRNLQRVATNRVRGGALRVMNDGLIGRSRKLLKIVETLKLEGWDWLKNLEGAIQTPEDDTVSHRMTEVITGRPVLSMQKKIGGFRLRYGRSCNTGFSTIGIHPTIPILLNYAIAVGTQIKIDAP
;
A
#
# COMPACT_ATOMS: atom_id res chain seq x y z
N MET A 1 -23.06 6.99 19.83
CA MET A 1 -22.80 7.69 18.55
C MET A 1 -22.54 9.17 18.83
N SER A 2 -21.27 9.56 19.02
CA SER A 2 -20.91 10.98 19.00
C SER A 2 -20.78 11.43 17.54
N THR A 3 -21.65 12.36 17.16
CA THR A 3 -21.49 13.35 16.09
C THR A 3 -20.07 13.43 15.51
N ASN A 4 -19.78 12.72 14.41
CA ASN A 4 -18.53 12.88 13.67
C ASN A 4 -18.65 12.47 12.19
N THR A 5 -19.81 12.68 11.60
CA THR A 5 -19.87 12.99 10.17
C THR A 5 -19.47 14.45 10.02
N LYS A 6 -18.38 14.72 9.29
CA LYS A 6 -17.94 16.06 8.89
C LYS A 6 -19.14 16.99 8.75
N GLU A 7 -19.18 18.04 9.58
CA GLU A 7 -20.00 19.22 9.32
C GLU A 7 -19.51 19.82 8.00
N SER A 8 -20.00 19.30 6.89
CA SER A 8 -20.00 19.99 5.62
C SER A 8 -20.96 21.16 5.78
N ASN A 9 -20.41 22.36 5.96
CA ASN A 9 -21.05 23.66 5.75
C ASN A 9 -22.60 23.63 5.72
N GLY A 10 -23.24 23.77 6.88
CA GLY A 10 -24.64 24.22 6.99
C GLY A 10 -25.76 23.33 6.42
N ALA A 11 -25.46 22.12 5.93
CA ALA A 11 -26.51 21.21 5.45
C ALA A 11 -27.06 20.37 6.62
N GLN A 12 -28.29 20.65 7.03
CA GLN A 12 -29.01 19.80 7.99
C GLN A 12 -29.16 18.39 7.40
N ILE A 13 -28.62 17.40 8.10
CA ILE A 13 -28.77 15.99 7.71
C ILE A 13 -30.26 15.63 7.75
N PRO A 14 -30.87 15.11 6.67
CA PRO A 14 -32.28 14.76 6.65
C PRO A 14 -32.64 13.77 7.75
N SER A 15 -33.80 13.93 8.37
CA SER A 15 -34.29 13.01 9.41
C SER A 15 -34.40 11.57 8.93
N SER A 16 -34.78 11.36 7.67
CA SER A 16 -34.82 10.05 7.01
C SER A 16 -33.44 9.37 6.96
N TYR A 17 -32.37 10.15 6.77
CA TYR A 17 -31.00 9.62 6.76
C TYR A 17 -30.56 9.18 8.16
N LEU A 18 -30.88 9.96 9.20
CA LEU A 18 -30.60 9.60 10.59
C LEU A 18 -31.37 8.33 11.00
N GLN A 19 -32.64 8.23 10.60
CA GLN A 19 -33.46 7.05 10.85
C GLN A 19 -32.90 5.81 10.16
N TYR A 20 -32.47 5.93 8.90
CA TYR A 20 -31.83 4.86 8.15
C TYR A 20 -30.56 4.34 8.85
N HIS A 21 -29.67 5.24 9.28
CA HIS A 21 -28.45 4.85 10.02
C HIS A 21 -28.77 4.16 11.34
N LYS A 22 -29.77 4.66 12.07
CA LYS A 22 -30.22 4.05 13.32
C LYS A 22 -30.72 2.62 13.10
N ILE A 23 -31.50 2.38 12.04
CA ILE A 23 -31.99 1.05 11.68
C ILE A 23 -30.80 0.11 11.41
N ILE A 24 -29.84 0.54 10.58
CA ILE A 24 -28.66 -0.29 10.27
C ILE A 24 -27.85 -0.60 11.52
N SER A 25 -27.61 0.39 12.38
CA SER A 25 -26.83 0.17 13.59
C SER A 25 -27.50 -0.80 14.55
N GLN A 26 -28.83 -0.73 14.69
CA GLN A 26 -29.58 -1.71 15.49
C GLN A 26 -29.41 -3.13 14.93
N TYR A 27 -29.55 -3.30 13.61
CA TYR A 27 -29.35 -4.61 12.97
C TYR A 27 -27.93 -5.17 13.20
N ILE A 28 -26.91 -4.31 13.16
CA ILE A 28 -25.52 -4.71 13.42
C ILE A 28 -25.33 -5.10 14.88
N GLU A 29 -25.85 -4.31 15.83
CA GLU A 29 -25.77 -4.59 17.27
C GLU A 29 -26.45 -5.92 17.62
N ASP A 30 -27.65 -6.16 17.08
CA ASP A 30 -28.40 -7.41 17.27
C ASP A 30 -27.62 -8.60 16.71
N SER A 31 -27.01 -8.46 15.53
CA SER A 31 -26.20 -9.50 14.89
C SER A 31 -24.95 -9.83 15.70
N ILE A 32 -24.23 -8.81 16.20
CA ILE A 32 -23.04 -9.01 17.04
C ILE A 32 -23.42 -9.65 18.37
N SER A 33 -24.54 -9.24 18.98
CA SER A 33 -25.00 -9.83 20.24
C SER A 33 -25.26 -11.34 20.08
N THR A 34 -25.90 -11.74 18.97
CA THR A 34 -26.15 -13.13 18.62
C THR A 34 -24.84 -13.90 18.41
N ALA A 35 -23.91 -13.34 17.63
CA ALA A 35 -22.60 -13.94 17.39
C ALA A 35 -21.78 -14.08 18.69
N GLN A 36 -21.86 -13.09 19.58
CA GLN A 36 -21.14 -13.09 20.85
C GLN A 36 -21.72 -14.13 21.84
N LEU A 37 -23.04 -14.37 21.82
CA LEU A 37 -23.65 -15.47 22.57
C LEU A 37 -23.15 -16.82 22.04
N ALA A 38 -23.08 -17.00 20.72
CA ALA A 38 -22.55 -18.22 20.11
C ALA A 38 -21.07 -18.47 20.48
N LYS A 39 -20.21 -17.44 20.32
CA LYS A 39 -18.77 -17.51 20.62
C LYS A 39 -18.47 -17.87 22.09
N LYS A 40 -19.33 -17.48 23.03
CA LYS A 40 -19.20 -17.82 24.47
C LYS A 40 -19.32 -19.32 24.77
N HIS A 41 -19.81 -20.13 23.84
CA HIS A 41 -19.82 -21.59 24.01
C HIS A 41 -18.42 -22.23 23.86
N GLY A 42 -17.39 -21.48 23.43
CA GLY A 42 -16.01 -21.95 23.38
C GLY A 42 -15.76 -23.01 22.30
N LEU A 43 -16.60 -23.05 21.25
CA LEU A 43 -16.48 -24.00 20.14
C LEU A 43 -15.61 -23.48 18.99
N ASP A 44 -15.28 -22.18 19.01
CA ASP A 44 -14.45 -21.50 18.02
C ASP A 44 -13.06 -21.17 18.57
N ILE A 45 -12.16 -20.71 17.71
CA ILE A 45 -10.78 -20.30 18.07
C ILE A 45 -10.71 -19.12 19.06
N SER A 46 -11.79 -18.36 19.21
CA SER A 46 -11.91 -17.20 20.08
C SER A 46 -13.29 -17.18 20.72
N GLU A 47 -13.36 -16.80 22.00
CA GLU A 47 -14.63 -16.60 22.73
C GLU A 47 -15.26 -15.22 22.47
N LYS A 48 -14.57 -14.37 21.71
CA LYS A 48 -15.02 -13.01 21.35
C LYS A 48 -15.20 -12.88 19.85
N VAL A 49 -16.15 -12.04 19.44
CA VAL A 49 -16.31 -11.65 18.04
C VAL A 49 -15.05 -10.92 17.58
N GLU A 50 -14.35 -11.48 16.59
CA GLU A 50 -13.07 -10.97 16.08
C GLU A 50 -13.24 -9.73 15.18
N SER A 51 -14.39 -9.62 14.51
CA SER A 51 -14.72 -8.46 13.65
C SER A 51 -15.20 -7.27 14.48
N GLN A 52 -14.30 -6.35 14.78
CA GLN A 52 -14.64 -5.12 15.50
C GLN A 52 -15.27 -4.07 14.58
N ILE A 53 -16.30 -3.36 15.07
CA ILE A 53 -16.89 -2.23 14.33
C ILE A 53 -15.97 -1.03 14.45
N GLY A 54 -15.53 -0.44 13.33
CA GLY A 54 -14.91 0.90 13.31
C GLY A 54 -15.91 1.96 12.85
N TYR A 55 -16.14 2.99 13.67
CA TYR A 55 -17.13 4.05 13.36
C TYR A 55 -16.58 5.16 12.45
N ASP A 56 -15.30 5.48 12.61
CA ASP A 56 -14.60 6.48 11.81
C ASP A 56 -13.17 6.01 11.50
N LEU A 57 -12.44 6.82 10.73
CA LEU A 57 -11.04 6.52 10.37
C LEU A 57 -10.16 6.33 11.62
N PRO A 58 -10.13 7.27 12.59
CA PRO A 58 -9.39 7.09 13.85
C PRO A 58 -9.71 5.81 14.62
N ASP A 59 -10.99 5.51 14.81
CA ASP A 59 -11.45 4.34 15.55
C ASP A 59 -11.06 3.04 14.84
N ARG A 60 -11.16 3.01 13.51
CA ARG A 60 -10.71 1.88 12.71
C ARG A 60 -9.22 1.61 12.88
N ILE A 61 -8.38 2.65 12.83
CA ILE A 61 -6.93 2.50 13.01
C ILE A 61 -6.61 2.02 14.44
N ALA A 62 -7.23 2.61 15.45
CA ALA A 62 -7.02 2.22 16.84
C ALA A 62 -7.39 0.75 17.10
N LYS A 63 -8.50 0.28 16.53
CA LYS A 63 -8.98 -1.10 16.65
C LYS A 63 -8.12 -2.10 15.89
N ILE A 64 -7.66 -1.74 14.69
CA ILE A 64 -6.74 -2.58 13.89
C ILE A 64 -5.45 -2.89 14.66
N HIS A 65 -4.92 -1.90 15.39
CA HIS A 65 -3.64 -2.05 16.11
C HIS A 65 -3.79 -2.31 17.61
N GLU A 66 -5.02 -2.29 18.13
CA GLU A 66 -5.31 -2.36 19.57
C GLU A 66 -4.57 -1.29 20.40
N ILE A 67 -4.46 -0.07 19.87
CA ILE A 67 -3.78 1.07 20.51
C ILE A 67 -4.78 2.22 20.67
N ASP A 68 -4.85 2.83 21.86
CA ASP A 68 -5.72 3.99 22.12
C ASP A 68 -5.17 5.30 21.55
N ILE A 69 -5.33 5.49 20.23
CA ILE A 69 -4.91 6.69 19.48
C ILE A 69 -6.06 7.45 18.82
N SER A 70 -7.30 6.97 18.97
CA SER A 70 -8.48 7.52 18.29
C SER A 70 -8.66 9.03 18.52
N ASN A 71 -8.61 9.48 19.79
CA ASN A 71 -8.82 10.89 20.12
C ASN A 71 -7.70 11.78 19.59
N ARG A 72 -6.46 11.27 19.60
CA ARG A 72 -5.31 11.98 19.07
C ARG A 72 -5.41 12.17 17.56
N LEU A 73 -5.74 11.11 16.83
CA LEU A 73 -5.94 11.16 15.38
C LEU A 73 -7.08 12.10 14.97
N ARG A 74 -8.21 12.13 15.71
CA ARG A 74 -9.29 13.11 15.48
C ARG A 74 -8.82 14.56 15.59
N THR A 75 -7.83 14.82 16.44
CA THR A 75 -7.26 16.16 16.63
C THR A 75 -6.25 16.53 15.53
N LEU A 76 -5.43 15.57 15.09
CA LEU A 76 -4.32 15.81 14.16
C LEU A 76 -4.79 15.83 12.70
N LEU A 77 -5.64 14.88 12.28
CA LEU A 77 -6.04 14.71 10.88
C LEU A 77 -6.62 15.98 10.23
N PRO A 78 -7.54 16.73 10.87
CA PRO A 78 -8.10 17.95 10.27
C PRO A 78 -7.08 19.08 10.14
N LYS A 79 -6.05 19.11 11.00
CA LYS A 79 -5.08 20.20 11.09
C LYS A 79 -3.87 19.97 10.18
N LEU A 80 -3.39 18.74 10.12
CA LEU A 80 -2.10 18.40 9.52
C LEU A 80 -2.23 17.64 8.18
N GLY A 81 -3.40 17.11 7.86
CA GLY A 81 -3.58 16.19 6.74
C GLY A 81 -3.02 14.79 7.04
N LYS A 82 -3.05 13.89 6.06
CA LYS A 82 -2.79 12.46 6.27
C LYS A 82 -1.32 12.17 6.54
N GLU A 83 -0.45 12.65 5.66
CA GLU A 83 0.98 12.31 5.67
C GLU A 83 1.71 12.89 6.89
N LEU A 84 1.45 14.16 7.22
CA LEU A 84 2.04 14.78 8.40
C LEU A 84 1.46 14.22 9.71
N THR A 85 0.17 13.84 9.73
CA THR A 85 -0.40 13.11 10.87
C THR A 85 0.26 11.75 11.04
N ALA A 86 0.54 11.03 9.96
CA ALA A 86 1.23 9.74 10.01
C ALA A 86 2.63 9.88 10.64
N LEU A 87 3.42 10.88 10.24
CA LEU A 87 4.71 11.16 10.86
C LEU A 87 4.57 11.51 12.34
N LYS A 88 3.63 12.39 12.68
CA LYS A 88 3.48 12.87 14.07
C LYS A 88 2.99 11.79 15.02
N ILE A 89 2.03 10.96 14.61
CA ILE A 89 1.54 9.87 15.47
C ILE A 89 2.61 8.78 15.62
N SER A 90 3.38 8.50 14.56
CA SER A 90 4.49 7.53 14.60
C SER A 90 5.60 7.99 15.56
N GLU A 91 5.92 9.29 15.55
CA GLU A 91 6.83 9.91 16.52
C GLU A 91 6.30 9.78 17.96
N GLU A 92 5.01 10.04 18.19
CA GLU A 92 4.42 9.93 19.52
C GLU A 92 4.43 8.48 20.04
N ILE A 93 4.19 7.50 19.17
CA ILE A 93 4.26 6.08 19.50
C ILE A 93 5.69 5.67 19.83
N VAL A 94 6.68 6.04 19.00
CA VAL A 94 8.08 5.63 19.23
C VAL A 94 8.67 6.24 20.51
N LEU A 95 8.23 7.44 20.88
CA LEU A 95 8.56 8.10 22.15
C LEU A 95 7.86 7.48 23.37
N GLY A 96 7.01 6.47 23.17
CA GLY A 96 6.35 5.71 24.23
C GLY A 96 5.10 6.36 24.80
N LYS A 97 4.45 7.29 24.08
CA LYS A 97 3.15 7.83 24.52
C LYS A 97 2.00 6.83 24.39
N TYR A 98 2.14 5.85 23.51
CA TYR A 98 1.09 4.89 23.17
C TYR A 98 1.66 3.49 22.95
N GLY A 99 1.26 2.52 23.78
CA GLY A 99 1.61 1.11 23.62
C GLY A 99 3.12 0.81 23.57
N GLY A 100 3.44 -0.47 23.36
CA GLY A 100 4.82 -0.97 23.21
C GLY A 100 5.66 -0.93 24.48
N THR A 101 6.22 -2.08 24.86
CA THR A 101 7.12 -2.19 26.01
C THR A 101 8.57 -1.97 25.59
N THR A 102 9.00 -2.65 24.54
CA THR A 102 10.35 -2.56 24.00
C THR A 102 10.47 -1.48 22.93
N ILE A 103 11.71 -1.06 22.64
CA ILE A 103 11.96 -0.11 21.55
C ILE A 103 11.54 -0.68 20.19
N GLU A 104 11.74 -1.99 19.96
CA GLU A 104 11.36 -2.66 18.72
C GLU A 104 9.84 -2.75 18.57
N GLU A 105 9.10 -3.09 19.64
CA GLU A 105 7.63 -3.05 19.62
C GLU A 105 7.11 -1.64 19.31
N LYS A 106 7.71 -0.61 19.92
CA LYS A 106 7.34 0.78 19.65
C LYS A 106 7.62 1.18 18.20
N LEU A 107 8.77 0.78 17.65
CA LEU A 107 9.10 1.02 16.23
C LEU A 107 8.13 0.29 15.30
N ASN A 108 7.83 -0.96 15.60
CA ASN A 108 6.92 -1.80 14.83
C ASN A 108 5.51 -1.17 14.81
N ASN A 109 4.98 -0.82 15.98
CA ASN A 109 3.70 -0.11 16.12
C ASN A 109 3.71 1.24 15.41
N ALA A 110 4.79 2.02 15.52
CA ALA A 110 4.89 3.33 14.89
C ALA A 110 4.81 3.23 13.36
N VAL A 111 5.58 2.33 12.75
CA VAL A 111 5.58 2.15 11.28
C VAL A 111 4.22 1.61 10.81
N ARG A 112 3.63 0.64 11.51
CA ARG A 112 2.32 0.06 11.16
C ARG A 112 1.18 1.08 11.29
N VAL A 113 1.10 1.81 12.40
CA VAL A 113 0.08 2.85 12.59
C VAL A 113 0.27 3.96 11.57
N GLY A 114 1.51 4.39 11.31
CA GLY A 114 1.81 5.38 10.28
C GLY A 114 1.27 4.95 8.91
N LEU A 115 1.56 3.72 8.48
CA LEU A 115 1.02 3.19 7.21
C LEU A 115 -0.51 3.10 7.22
N SER A 116 -1.13 2.72 8.35
CA SER A 116 -2.59 2.73 8.49
C SER A 116 -3.20 4.11 8.32
N VAL A 117 -2.56 5.17 8.81
CA VAL A 117 -3.03 6.54 8.61
C VAL A 117 -2.99 6.92 7.14
N VAL A 118 -1.89 6.61 6.44
CA VAL A 118 -1.71 6.95 5.02
C VAL A 118 -2.68 6.15 4.14
N THR A 119 -2.94 4.89 4.48
CA THR A 119 -3.87 3.99 3.76
C THR A 119 -5.31 4.08 4.26
N GLU A 120 -5.65 5.08 5.08
CA GLU A 120 -6.99 5.30 5.65
C GLU A 120 -7.58 4.08 6.40
N GLY A 121 -6.73 3.16 6.87
CA GLY A 121 -7.13 1.94 7.56
C GLY A 121 -8.02 1.00 6.72
N VAL A 122 -8.06 1.15 5.40
CA VAL A 122 -8.91 0.30 4.53
C VAL A 122 -8.18 -0.91 3.94
N THR A 123 -6.85 -0.97 4.09
CA THR A 123 -6.03 -2.03 3.51
C THR A 123 -5.47 -2.95 4.60
N VAL A 124 -5.13 -4.19 4.23
CA VAL A 124 -4.48 -5.16 5.13
C VAL A 124 -2.98 -4.94 5.26
N ALA A 125 -2.37 -4.06 4.45
CA ALA A 125 -0.93 -3.85 4.40
C ALA A 125 -0.28 -3.47 5.74
N PRO A 126 -0.88 -2.63 6.60
CA PRO A 126 -0.35 -2.37 7.94
C PRO A 126 -0.24 -3.61 8.84
N LEU A 127 -1.10 -4.61 8.64
CA LEU A 127 -1.11 -5.85 9.43
C LEU A 127 -0.28 -6.96 8.79
N GLN A 128 -0.46 -7.18 7.49
CA GLN A 128 0.10 -8.33 6.77
C GLN A 128 1.20 -7.96 5.77
N GLY A 129 1.32 -6.69 5.40
CA GLY A 129 2.31 -6.21 4.43
C GLY A 129 3.64 -5.87 5.08
N ILE A 130 3.63 -5.27 6.27
CA ILE A 130 4.81 -5.17 7.13
C ILE A 130 4.91 -6.48 7.89
N TYR A 131 5.95 -7.26 7.62
CA TYR A 131 6.24 -8.50 8.33
C TYR A 131 6.85 -8.19 9.69
N ASP A 132 7.92 -7.40 9.71
CA ASP A 132 8.65 -7.07 10.93
C ASP A 132 9.43 -5.76 10.82
N VAL A 133 9.78 -5.17 11.95
CA VAL A 133 10.61 -3.96 12.06
C VAL A 133 11.67 -4.22 13.11
N LYS A 134 12.94 -4.29 12.69
CA LYS A 134 14.07 -4.67 13.55
C LYS A 134 15.18 -3.62 13.56
N ILE A 135 15.91 -3.58 14.66
CA ILE A 135 17.18 -2.85 14.72
C ILE A 135 18.30 -3.82 14.32
N LYS A 136 19.01 -3.50 13.24
CA LYS A 136 20.17 -4.27 12.77
C LYS A 136 21.45 -3.42 12.89
N THR A 137 22.60 -4.03 12.65
CA THR A 137 23.91 -3.38 12.83
C THR A 137 24.69 -3.34 11.52
N ASN A 138 25.37 -2.22 11.25
CA ASN A 138 26.33 -2.06 10.15
C ASN A 138 27.71 -2.62 10.57
N ALA A 139 28.65 -2.76 9.63
CA ALA A 139 30.00 -3.25 9.90
C ALA A 139 30.82 -2.30 10.79
N ASN A 140 30.54 -0.99 10.73
CA ASN A 140 31.08 0.01 11.64
C ASN A 140 30.43 -0.02 13.04
N ARG A 141 29.59 -1.02 13.34
CA ARG A 141 28.84 -1.22 14.59
C ARG A 141 27.73 -0.20 14.86
N THR A 142 27.41 0.69 13.92
CA THR A 142 26.25 1.59 14.09
C THR A 142 24.96 0.82 13.88
N GLN A 143 23.93 1.19 14.64
CA GLN A 143 22.62 0.56 14.58
C GLN A 143 21.69 1.33 13.63
N TYR A 144 20.92 0.62 12.81
CA TYR A 144 19.97 1.21 11.87
C TYR A 144 18.65 0.42 11.87
N LEU A 145 17.63 1.01 11.24
CA LEU A 145 16.30 0.41 11.16
C LEU A 145 16.15 -0.41 9.88
N SER A 146 15.60 -1.62 10.01
CA SER A 146 15.20 -2.51 8.91
C SER A 146 13.71 -2.75 8.94
N VAL A 147 13.03 -2.57 7.80
CA VAL A 147 11.61 -2.90 7.64
C VAL A 147 11.48 -4.09 6.71
N SER A 148 10.98 -5.21 7.23
CA SER A 148 10.72 -6.43 6.46
C SER A 148 9.31 -6.40 5.87
N PHE A 149 9.18 -6.57 4.56
CA PHE A 149 7.90 -6.61 3.86
C PHE A 149 7.51 -8.02 3.40
N ALA A 150 6.21 -8.29 3.37
CA ALA A 150 5.60 -9.49 2.81
C ALA A 150 4.71 -9.16 1.60
N GLY A 151 4.34 -10.16 0.81
CA GLY A 151 3.53 -10.01 -0.42
C GLY A 151 2.25 -9.15 -0.29
N PRO A 152 1.49 -9.23 0.81
CA PRO A 152 0.29 -8.41 1.02
C PRO A 152 0.53 -6.89 1.00
N ILE A 153 1.78 -6.40 1.09
CA ILE A 153 2.11 -4.97 0.95
C ILE A 153 1.58 -4.37 -0.36
N ARG A 154 1.38 -5.20 -1.39
CA ARG A 154 0.76 -4.81 -2.67
C ARG A 154 -0.57 -4.08 -2.48
N SER A 155 -1.35 -4.41 -1.43
CA SER A 155 -2.65 -3.78 -1.18
C SER A 155 -2.57 -2.32 -0.76
N ALA A 156 -1.42 -1.85 -0.25
CA ALA A 156 -1.24 -0.45 0.13
C ALA A 156 -1.30 0.49 -1.09
N GLY A 157 -0.83 0.01 -2.25
CA GLY A 157 -0.47 0.87 -3.38
C GLY A 157 1.00 1.32 -3.31
N GLY A 158 1.57 1.65 -4.46
CA GLY A 158 3.00 1.97 -4.56
C GLY A 158 3.39 3.25 -3.80
N THR A 159 2.53 4.29 -3.80
CA THR A 159 2.86 5.55 -3.11
C THR A 159 2.90 5.34 -1.60
N GLU A 160 1.90 4.66 -1.07
CA GLU A 160 1.70 4.41 0.35
C GLU A 160 2.77 3.44 0.89
N ALA A 161 3.13 2.41 0.11
CA ALA A 161 4.27 1.55 0.38
C ALA A 161 5.58 2.36 0.48
N ALA A 162 5.84 3.27 -0.46
CA ALA A 162 7.02 4.14 -0.42
C ALA A 162 7.02 5.10 0.78
N VAL A 163 5.85 5.67 1.14
CA VAL A 163 5.71 6.53 2.32
C VAL A 163 6.02 5.78 3.62
N THR A 164 5.85 4.45 3.66
CA THR A 164 6.29 3.62 4.79
C THR A 164 7.78 3.81 5.08
N MET A 165 8.61 3.94 4.04
CA MET A 165 10.05 4.18 4.20
C MET A 165 10.35 5.59 4.72
N LEU A 166 9.55 6.59 4.35
CA LEU A 166 9.64 7.94 4.94
C LEU A 166 9.29 7.94 6.43
N ILE A 167 8.23 7.21 6.81
CA ILE A 167 7.81 7.04 8.21
C ILE A 167 8.92 6.34 9.00
N ALA A 168 9.48 5.26 8.45
CA ALA A 168 10.59 4.52 9.06
C ALA A 168 11.84 5.41 9.25
N ASP A 169 12.20 6.21 8.24
CA ASP A 169 13.31 7.17 8.34
C ASP A 169 13.04 8.28 9.36
N HIS A 170 11.80 8.72 9.51
CA HIS A 170 11.43 9.70 10.54
C HIS A 170 11.60 9.11 11.94
N VAL A 171 11.00 7.95 12.22
CA VAL A 171 11.04 7.35 13.57
C VAL A 171 12.45 6.92 13.96
N ARG A 172 13.26 6.41 13.03
CA ARG A 172 14.66 6.03 13.32
C ARG A 172 15.51 7.24 13.68
N LYS A 173 15.29 8.41 13.05
CA LYS A 173 15.94 9.68 13.43
C LYS A 173 15.52 10.12 14.84
N VAL A 174 14.23 10.02 15.17
CA VAL A 174 13.69 10.41 16.48
C VAL A 174 14.35 9.64 17.63
N ILE A 175 14.64 8.35 17.44
CA ILE A 175 15.30 7.52 18.46
C ILE A 175 16.84 7.48 18.35
N GLY A 176 17.42 8.23 17.40
CA GLY A 176 18.87 8.35 17.25
C GLY A 176 19.56 7.17 16.56
N LEU A 177 18.84 6.36 15.76
CA LEU A 177 19.46 5.33 14.93
C LEU A 177 20.16 5.94 13.71
N ASP A 178 21.29 5.34 13.34
CA ASP A 178 22.08 5.71 12.18
C ASP A 178 21.40 5.25 10.87
N LYS A 179 21.98 5.65 9.75
CA LYS A 179 21.55 5.22 8.42
C LYS A 179 21.95 3.78 8.16
N TYR A 180 21.11 3.08 7.41
CA TYR A 180 21.50 1.88 6.70
C TYR A 180 22.65 2.20 5.74
N ILE A 181 23.71 1.39 5.79
CA ILE A 181 24.83 1.44 4.85
C ILE A 181 24.72 0.21 3.96
N ALA A 182 24.35 0.43 2.70
CA ALA A 182 24.31 -0.64 1.70
C ALA A 182 25.71 -1.22 1.48
N ASN A 183 25.77 -2.51 1.19
CA ASN A 183 27.00 -3.26 0.97
C ASN A 183 28.00 -3.20 2.13
N SER A 184 27.49 -3.05 3.36
CA SER A 184 28.36 -2.94 4.54
C SER A 184 29.10 -4.24 4.87
N PHE A 185 28.57 -5.40 4.48
CA PHE A 185 29.17 -6.72 4.72
C PHE A 185 29.36 -7.49 3.42
N ASP A 186 28.29 -7.58 2.63
CA ASP A 186 28.24 -8.33 1.37
C ASP A 186 27.63 -7.47 0.24
N ASP A 187 27.60 -7.97 -0.99
CA ASP A 187 27.02 -7.25 -2.14
C ASP A 187 25.48 -7.35 -2.17
N GLU A 188 24.83 -6.64 -1.26
CA GLU A 188 23.38 -6.54 -1.12
C GLU A 188 22.72 -5.83 -2.30
N ILE A 189 23.35 -4.81 -2.87
CA ILE A 189 22.81 -4.07 -4.01
C ILE A 189 22.63 -5.01 -5.20
N SER A 190 23.67 -5.77 -5.55
CA SER A 190 23.58 -6.74 -6.65
C SER A 190 22.56 -7.84 -6.37
N ARG A 191 22.33 -8.19 -5.09
CA ARG A 191 21.23 -9.08 -4.69
C ARG A 191 19.86 -8.51 -5.03
N TYR A 192 19.59 -7.21 -4.82
CA TYR A 192 18.30 -6.62 -5.24
C TYR A 192 18.12 -6.63 -6.76
N VAL A 193 19.18 -6.36 -7.51
CA VAL A 193 19.16 -6.41 -8.98
C VAL A 193 18.85 -7.83 -9.45
N GLU A 194 19.56 -8.83 -8.91
CA GLU A 194 19.32 -10.25 -9.23
C GLU A 194 17.89 -10.67 -8.89
N GLU A 195 17.42 -10.39 -7.68
CA GLU A 195 16.05 -10.72 -7.24
C GLU A 195 14.99 -10.09 -8.14
N LEU A 196 15.18 -8.82 -8.53
CA LEU A 196 14.23 -8.12 -9.40
C LEU A 196 14.10 -8.81 -10.76
N ARG A 197 15.23 -9.15 -11.39
CA ARG A 197 15.25 -9.78 -12.73
C ARG A 197 14.73 -11.20 -12.70
N ILE A 198 15.01 -11.96 -11.64
CA ILE A 198 14.44 -13.29 -11.44
C ILE A 198 12.92 -13.20 -11.22
N TYR A 199 12.45 -12.25 -10.41
CA TYR A 199 11.01 -12.07 -10.17
C TYR A 199 10.25 -11.76 -11.47
N GLU A 200 10.75 -10.82 -12.27
CA GLU A 200 10.15 -10.45 -13.56
C GLU A 200 10.07 -11.64 -14.53
N ARG A 201 11.05 -12.55 -14.48
CA ARG A 201 11.11 -13.71 -15.37
C ARG A 201 10.22 -14.85 -14.92
N GLU A 202 10.15 -15.13 -13.63
CA GLU A 202 9.62 -16.40 -13.10
C GLU A 202 8.36 -16.27 -12.26
N VAL A 203 8.12 -15.10 -11.66
CA VAL A 203 7.00 -14.90 -10.73
C VAL A 203 5.92 -14.04 -11.35
N GLY A 204 6.28 -12.85 -11.84
CA GLY A 204 5.33 -11.98 -12.50
C GLY A 204 5.81 -10.55 -12.67
N ASN A 205 4.93 -9.74 -13.24
CA ASN A 205 5.26 -8.37 -13.62
C ASN A 205 4.98 -7.38 -12.48
N PHE A 206 5.82 -6.36 -12.43
CA PHE A 206 5.61 -5.15 -11.64
C PHE A 206 4.75 -4.13 -12.40
N GLN A 207 4.30 -3.08 -11.71
CA GLN A 207 3.56 -1.98 -12.35
C GLN A 207 4.47 -1.17 -13.29
N PHE A 208 5.76 -1.08 -12.95
CA PHE A 208 6.75 -0.32 -13.70
C PHE A 208 7.94 -1.20 -14.05
N LYS A 209 8.51 -0.98 -15.22
CA LYS A 209 9.84 -1.46 -15.56
C LYS A 209 10.85 -0.41 -15.15
N VAL A 210 11.85 -0.81 -14.37
CA VAL A 210 12.88 0.09 -13.84
C VAL A 210 14.26 -0.38 -14.29
N SER A 211 15.20 0.55 -14.43
CA SER A 211 16.57 0.26 -14.84
C SER A 211 17.40 -0.31 -13.67
N ASP A 212 18.43 -1.10 -13.96
CA ASP A 212 19.37 -1.58 -12.93
C ASP A 212 20.08 -0.40 -12.24
N LYS A 213 20.34 0.68 -12.98
CA LYS A 213 20.96 1.91 -12.45
C LYS A 213 20.09 2.54 -11.36
N ASP A 214 18.78 2.64 -11.59
CA ASP A 214 17.85 3.18 -10.60
C ASP A 214 17.76 2.28 -9.36
N VAL A 215 17.82 0.95 -9.53
CA VAL A 215 17.85 0.00 -8.40
C VAL A 215 19.11 0.22 -7.56
N ILE A 216 20.28 0.27 -8.21
CA ILE A 216 21.57 0.51 -7.56
C ILE A 216 21.55 1.84 -6.79
N HIS A 217 21.11 2.92 -7.45
CA HIS A 217 21.05 4.24 -6.85
C HIS A 217 20.04 4.31 -5.69
N CYS A 218 18.89 3.66 -5.83
CA CYS A 218 17.86 3.61 -4.79
C CYS A 218 18.36 2.88 -3.55
N ILE A 219 18.85 1.64 -3.67
CA ILE A 219 19.33 0.86 -2.52
C ILE A 219 20.55 1.53 -1.88
N GLY A 220 21.49 2.04 -2.69
CA GLY A 220 22.67 2.72 -2.18
C GLY A 220 22.39 4.03 -1.42
N SER A 221 21.24 4.65 -1.65
CA SER A 221 20.88 5.95 -1.04
C SER A 221 19.88 5.84 0.13
N LEU A 222 19.26 4.68 0.33
CA LEU A 222 18.21 4.51 1.32
C LEU A 222 18.74 4.57 2.76
N PRO A 223 18.14 5.40 3.65
CA PRO A 223 18.58 5.50 5.04
C PRO A 223 18.05 4.36 5.93
N VAL A 224 17.12 3.54 5.43
CA VAL A 224 16.47 2.42 6.12
C VAL A 224 16.50 1.22 5.19
N GLU A 225 16.84 0.05 5.71
CA GLU A 225 16.89 -1.19 4.93
C GLU A 225 15.47 -1.64 4.53
N ILE A 226 15.29 -1.99 3.25
CA ILE A 226 14.08 -2.64 2.73
C ILE A 226 14.30 -4.15 2.72
N ASP A 227 13.98 -4.81 3.81
CA ASP A 227 14.09 -6.26 3.88
C ASP A 227 12.76 -6.94 3.51
N GLY A 228 12.72 -8.26 3.50
CA GLY A 228 11.49 -9.01 3.28
C GLY A 228 11.63 -10.49 3.56
N VAL A 229 10.47 -11.13 3.68
CA VAL A 229 10.37 -12.59 3.76
C VAL A 229 10.36 -13.21 2.37
N ASP A 230 10.66 -14.50 2.27
CA ASP A 230 10.48 -15.23 1.03
C ASP A 230 8.98 -15.31 0.69
N THR A 231 8.61 -14.76 -0.47
CA THR A 231 7.21 -14.76 -0.92
C THR A 231 6.93 -15.85 -1.93
N ASP A 232 7.96 -16.26 -2.67
CA ASP A 232 7.85 -17.16 -3.81
C ASP A 232 8.95 -18.23 -3.73
N PRO A 233 8.67 -19.47 -4.18
CA PRO A 233 9.61 -20.59 -4.09
C PRO A 233 10.70 -20.53 -5.17
N VAL A 234 11.23 -19.33 -5.46
CA VAL A 234 12.27 -19.09 -6.47
C VAL A 234 13.55 -18.66 -5.77
N GLU A 235 14.65 -19.35 -6.05
CA GLU A 235 15.94 -19.09 -5.42
C GLU A 235 16.82 -18.16 -6.26
N VAL A 236 17.65 -17.37 -5.58
CA VAL A 236 18.75 -16.64 -6.22
C VAL A 236 19.93 -17.58 -6.47
N ILE A 237 20.72 -17.26 -7.48
CA ILE A 237 21.81 -18.09 -7.99
C ILE A 237 23.16 -17.55 -7.48
N GLY A 238 23.41 -16.24 -7.65
CA GLY A 238 24.69 -15.62 -7.35
C GLY A 238 24.83 -15.22 -5.87
N HIS A 239 23.97 -14.31 -5.41
CA HIS A 239 24.17 -13.63 -4.13
C HIS A 239 23.50 -14.37 -2.95
N ARG A 240 23.95 -15.60 -2.68
CA ARG A 240 23.40 -16.46 -1.61
C ARG A 240 24.09 -16.23 -0.27
N ASN A 241 23.38 -16.52 0.82
CA ASN A 241 23.86 -16.53 2.22
C ASN A 241 24.46 -15.20 2.68
N LEU A 242 23.89 -14.07 2.27
CA LEU A 242 24.32 -12.75 2.76
C LEU A 242 24.03 -12.62 4.25
N GLN A 243 24.92 -11.96 4.98
CA GLN A 243 24.89 -11.89 6.45
C GLN A 243 23.58 -11.28 7.00
N ARG A 244 23.01 -10.31 6.29
CA ARG A 244 21.81 -9.56 6.73
C ARG A 244 20.50 -10.04 6.11
N VAL A 245 20.56 -10.92 5.12
CA VAL A 245 19.40 -11.43 4.38
C VAL A 245 19.11 -12.86 4.82
N ALA A 246 17.99 -13.07 5.51
CA ALA A 246 17.67 -14.34 6.14
C ALA A 246 17.33 -15.49 5.17
N THR A 247 17.17 -15.20 3.87
CA THR A 247 16.72 -16.17 2.86
C THR A 247 17.52 -16.10 1.57
N ASN A 248 17.57 -17.23 0.84
CA ASN A 248 18.11 -17.33 -0.52
C ASN A 248 17.02 -17.28 -1.59
N ARG A 249 15.79 -16.96 -1.21
CA ARG A 249 14.66 -16.81 -2.13
C ARG A 249 14.35 -15.35 -2.42
N VAL A 250 13.56 -15.14 -3.45
CA VAL A 250 13.10 -13.82 -3.88
C VAL A 250 12.13 -13.22 -2.86
N ARG A 251 12.36 -11.96 -2.49
CA ARG A 251 11.56 -11.20 -1.51
C ARG A 251 10.60 -10.26 -2.21
N GLY A 252 9.54 -10.80 -2.80
CA GLY A 252 8.59 -10.05 -3.63
C GLY A 252 7.94 -8.85 -2.93
N GLY A 253 7.72 -8.91 -1.61
CA GLY A 253 7.25 -7.77 -0.82
C GLY A 253 8.21 -6.59 -0.87
N ALA A 254 9.49 -6.83 -0.58
CA ALA A 254 10.57 -5.83 -0.62
C ALA A 254 10.71 -5.23 -2.03
N LEU A 255 10.73 -6.10 -3.05
CA LEU A 255 10.82 -5.69 -4.45
C LEU A 255 9.66 -4.78 -4.87
N ARG A 256 8.44 -5.01 -4.39
CA ARG A 256 7.29 -4.14 -4.69
C ARG A 256 7.43 -2.75 -4.07
N VAL A 257 7.92 -2.65 -2.84
CA VAL A 257 8.15 -1.34 -2.19
C VAL A 257 9.22 -0.55 -2.94
N MET A 258 10.29 -1.22 -3.35
CA MET A 258 11.37 -0.62 -4.15
C MET A 258 10.90 -0.23 -5.56
N ASN A 259 10.40 -1.19 -6.34
CA ASN A 259 10.07 -1.02 -7.75
C ASN A 259 8.80 -0.19 -7.98
N ASP A 260 7.67 -0.65 -7.43
CA ASP A 260 6.37 -0.02 -7.66
C ASP A 260 6.17 1.24 -6.80
N GLY A 261 6.93 1.34 -5.71
CA GLY A 261 6.90 2.47 -4.79
C GLY A 261 8.01 3.48 -5.05
N LEU A 262 9.19 3.26 -4.48
CA LEU A 262 10.25 4.25 -4.44
C LEU A 262 10.70 4.72 -5.83
N ILE A 263 10.97 3.79 -6.74
CA ILE A 263 11.45 4.11 -8.09
C ILE A 263 10.27 4.49 -8.98
N GLY A 264 9.25 3.63 -9.07
CA GLY A 264 8.09 3.85 -9.95
C GLY A 264 7.26 5.09 -9.61
N ARG A 265 7.24 5.53 -8.35
CA ARG A 265 6.54 6.73 -7.88
C ARG A 265 7.48 7.83 -7.39
N SER A 266 8.77 7.79 -7.75
CA SER A 266 9.80 8.74 -7.31
C SER A 266 9.36 10.20 -7.39
N ARG A 267 8.77 10.63 -8.52
CA ARG A 267 8.28 12.00 -8.73
C ARG A 267 7.15 12.40 -7.77
N LYS A 268 6.23 11.47 -7.47
CA LYS A 268 5.12 11.73 -6.53
C LYS A 268 5.63 11.73 -5.09
N LEU A 269 6.54 10.81 -4.76
CA LEU A 269 7.20 10.75 -3.46
C LEU A 269 8.03 12.00 -3.19
N LEU A 270 8.76 12.51 -4.19
CA LEU A 270 9.54 13.74 -4.08
C LEU A 270 8.66 14.94 -3.70
N LYS A 271 7.48 15.08 -4.33
CA LYS A 271 6.52 16.13 -3.94
C LYS A 271 6.08 16.01 -2.48
N ILE A 272 5.89 14.79 -1.98
CA ILE A 272 5.54 14.53 -0.58
C ILE A 272 6.70 14.95 0.32
N VAL A 273 7.93 14.54 0.00
CA VAL A 273 9.16 14.92 0.72
C VAL A 273 9.33 16.43 0.80
N GLU A 274 9.14 17.15 -0.31
CA GLU A 274 9.24 18.61 -0.38
C GLU A 274 8.13 19.30 0.44
N THR A 275 6.91 18.80 0.35
CA THR A 275 5.75 19.33 1.10
C THR A 275 5.95 19.16 2.61
N LEU A 276 6.47 18.01 3.03
CA LEU A 276 6.74 17.68 4.42
C LEU A 276 8.10 18.20 4.91
N LYS A 277 8.92 18.78 4.02
CA LYS A 277 10.28 19.28 4.28
C LYS A 277 11.18 18.22 4.93
N LEU A 278 11.13 16.99 4.40
CA LEU A 278 11.95 15.90 4.89
C LEU A 278 13.37 15.96 4.31
N GLU A 279 14.37 15.96 5.19
CA GLU A 279 15.78 16.02 4.79
C GLU A 279 16.36 14.62 4.46
N GLY A 280 17.31 14.60 3.53
CA GLY A 280 18.06 13.39 3.17
C GLY A 280 17.46 12.54 2.05
N TRP A 281 16.45 13.05 1.36
CA TRP A 281 15.73 12.37 0.26
C TRP A 281 15.90 13.05 -1.10
N ASP A 282 16.83 14.01 -1.22
CA ASP A 282 17.10 14.72 -2.49
C ASP A 282 17.58 13.79 -3.62
N TRP A 283 18.17 12.65 -3.26
CA TRP A 283 18.63 11.64 -4.21
C TRP A 283 17.50 11.07 -5.08
N LEU A 284 16.23 11.21 -4.68
CA LEU A 284 15.07 10.84 -5.49
C LEU A 284 15.02 11.62 -6.81
N LYS A 285 15.61 12.82 -6.89
CA LYS A 285 15.72 13.64 -8.11
C LYS A 285 16.60 13.00 -9.17
N ASN A 286 17.51 12.11 -8.76
CA ASN A 286 18.49 11.48 -9.64
C ASN A 286 17.99 10.14 -10.21
N LEU A 287 16.79 9.68 -9.81
CA LEU A 287 16.16 8.50 -10.40
C LEU A 287 15.50 8.87 -11.73
N GLU A 288 15.73 8.05 -12.76
CA GLU A 288 15.02 8.16 -14.03
C GLU A 288 13.51 7.83 -13.82
N GLY A 289 13.24 6.89 -12.92
CA GLY A 289 11.93 6.44 -12.50
C GLY A 289 11.40 5.33 -13.41
N ALA A 290 10.08 5.22 -13.50
CA ALA A 290 9.47 4.29 -14.44
C ALA A 290 9.93 4.59 -15.87
N ILE A 291 10.50 3.59 -16.56
CA ILE A 291 10.87 3.70 -17.97
C ILE A 291 9.59 4.00 -18.75
N GLN A 292 9.45 5.24 -19.22
CA GLN A 292 8.37 5.63 -20.11
C GLN A 292 8.71 5.06 -21.48
N THR A 293 8.23 3.85 -21.79
CA THR A 293 8.15 3.42 -23.18
C THR A 293 7.21 4.40 -23.90
N PRO A 294 7.62 4.99 -25.04
CA PRO A 294 6.79 5.94 -25.79
C PRO A 294 5.40 5.37 -26.06
N GLU A 295 4.41 6.25 -26.22
CA GLU A 295 2.98 5.92 -26.36
C GLU A 295 2.66 4.85 -27.41
N ASP A 296 3.51 4.66 -28.42
CA ASP A 296 3.40 3.62 -29.45
C ASP A 296 3.56 2.17 -28.92
N ASP A 297 4.22 1.96 -27.77
CA ASP A 297 4.45 0.62 -27.21
C ASP A 297 3.38 0.16 -26.20
N THR A 298 2.51 1.06 -25.72
CA THR A 298 1.42 0.64 -24.84
C THR A 298 0.39 -0.23 -25.57
N VAL A 299 0.21 0.04 -26.87
CA VAL A 299 -0.70 -0.69 -27.75
C VAL A 299 -0.13 -2.04 -28.12
N SER A 300 1.16 -2.09 -28.48
CA SER A 300 1.88 -3.34 -28.76
C SER A 300 1.87 -4.25 -27.53
N HIS A 301 2.18 -3.70 -26.35
CA HIS A 301 2.17 -4.41 -25.08
C HIS A 301 0.77 -4.98 -24.72
N ARG A 302 -0.29 -4.18 -24.91
CA ARG A 302 -1.67 -4.65 -24.66
C ARG A 302 -2.11 -5.72 -25.65
N MET A 303 -1.69 -5.63 -26.91
CA MET A 303 -1.98 -6.65 -27.91
C MET A 303 -1.22 -7.94 -27.63
N THR A 304 0.02 -7.88 -27.13
CA THR A 304 0.76 -9.06 -26.65
C THR A 304 0.18 -9.68 -25.38
N GLU A 305 -0.56 -8.92 -24.56
CA GLU A 305 -1.28 -9.43 -23.38
C GLU A 305 -2.62 -10.12 -23.73
N VAL A 306 -3.05 -10.12 -24.99
CA VAL A 306 -4.31 -10.78 -25.38
C VAL A 306 -4.13 -12.29 -25.32
N ILE A 307 -4.62 -12.88 -24.23
CA ILE A 307 -4.66 -14.33 -24.04
C ILE A 307 -5.79 -14.93 -24.89
N THR A 308 -5.60 -16.17 -25.38
CA THR A 308 -6.64 -16.98 -26.02
C THR A 308 -7.95 -16.93 -25.24
N GLY A 309 -9.06 -16.65 -25.94
CA GLY A 309 -10.40 -16.54 -25.35
C GLY A 309 -10.80 -15.13 -24.91
N ARG A 310 -9.90 -14.13 -24.98
CA ARG A 310 -10.24 -12.71 -24.79
C ARG A 310 -10.45 -12.02 -26.14
N PRO A 311 -11.68 -11.63 -26.51
CA PRO A 311 -11.94 -11.01 -27.80
C PRO A 311 -11.44 -9.57 -27.84
N VAL A 312 -10.78 -9.20 -28.95
CA VAL A 312 -10.45 -7.81 -29.27
C VAL A 312 -11.69 -7.17 -29.90
N LEU A 313 -12.32 -6.24 -29.18
CA LEU A 313 -13.62 -5.68 -29.60
C LEU A 313 -13.47 -4.58 -30.66
N SER A 314 -12.37 -3.82 -30.65
CA SER A 314 -12.07 -2.78 -31.63
C SER A 314 -10.58 -2.45 -31.65
N MET A 315 -10.09 -1.98 -32.79
CA MET A 315 -8.72 -1.48 -32.93
C MET A 315 -8.68 0.04 -32.69
N GLN A 316 -7.59 0.52 -32.08
CA GLN A 316 -7.41 1.94 -31.79
C GLN A 316 -7.40 2.78 -33.07
N LYS A 317 -8.02 3.97 -33.03
CA LYS A 317 -8.12 4.94 -34.14
C LYS A 317 -8.66 4.37 -35.47
N LYS A 318 -9.31 3.20 -35.46
CA LYS A 318 -10.01 2.64 -36.63
C LYS A 318 -11.49 2.96 -36.58
N ILE A 319 -12.03 3.39 -37.73
CA ILE A 319 -13.47 3.56 -37.94
C ILE A 319 -14.14 2.18 -37.83
N GLY A 320 -15.24 2.09 -37.09
CA GLY A 320 -16.00 0.85 -36.85
C GLY A 320 -15.96 0.35 -35.40
N GLY A 321 -15.15 0.96 -34.53
CA GLY A 321 -15.15 0.66 -33.09
C GLY A 321 -16.28 1.34 -32.30
N PHE A 322 -16.17 1.30 -30.96
CA PHE A 322 -17.13 1.98 -30.08
C PHE A 322 -17.08 3.50 -30.28
N ARG A 323 -18.21 4.09 -30.64
CA ARG A 323 -18.33 5.55 -30.73
C ARG A 323 -18.42 6.17 -29.34
N LEU A 324 -17.42 6.97 -28.98
CA LEU A 324 -17.38 7.71 -27.72
C LEU A 324 -18.53 8.72 -27.60
N ARG A 325 -19.17 8.75 -26.42
CA ARG A 325 -20.17 9.75 -26.03
C ARG A 325 -19.91 10.15 -24.59
N TYR A 326 -19.60 11.42 -24.36
CA TYR A 326 -19.46 11.95 -23.00
C TYR A 326 -20.82 12.02 -22.32
N GLY A 327 -20.92 11.40 -21.16
CA GLY A 327 -22.14 11.39 -20.36
C GLY A 327 -21.94 10.54 -19.11
N ARG A 328 -22.71 10.84 -18.08
CA ARG A 328 -22.76 10.05 -16.86
C ARG A 328 -24.19 9.61 -16.64
N SER A 329 -24.42 8.31 -16.53
CA SER A 329 -25.71 7.73 -16.19
C SER A 329 -25.67 7.11 -14.80
N CYS A 330 -26.84 6.80 -14.26
CA CYS A 330 -26.99 6.20 -12.93
C CYS A 330 -26.18 4.90 -12.75
N ASN A 331 -25.95 4.15 -13.85
CA ASN A 331 -25.23 2.88 -13.85
C ASN A 331 -23.73 2.99 -14.21
N THR A 332 -23.22 4.16 -14.63
CA THR A 332 -21.79 4.32 -15.00
C THR A 332 -20.89 4.79 -13.86
N GLY A 333 -21.43 4.90 -12.64
CA GLY A 333 -20.65 5.00 -11.39
C GLY A 333 -19.50 6.02 -11.42
N PHE A 334 -18.31 5.57 -11.01
CA PHE A 334 -17.06 6.35 -10.97
C PHE A 334 -16.05 5.98 -12.08
N SER A 335 -15.98 4.71 -12.46
CA SER A 335 -14.97 4.21 -13.41
C SER A 335 -15.53 3.11 -14.32
N THR A 336 -16.83 3.12 -14.57
CA THR A 336 -17.47 2.18 -15.50
C THR A 336 -17.94 2.93 -16.75
N ILE A 337 -18.01 2.22 -17.86
CA ILE A 337 -18.48 2.75 -19.13
C ILE A 337 -19.89 2.24 -19.43
N GLY A 338 -20.67 3.07 -20.12
CA GLY A 338 -22.00 2.70 -20.60
C GLY A 338 -21.90 2.13 -22.01
N ILE A 339 -22.32 0.88 -22.20
CA ILE A 339 -22.44 0.26 -23.53
C ILE A 339 -23.92 -0.01 -23.79
N HIS A 340 -24.36 0.28 -25.02
CA HIS A 340 -25.74 0.02 -25.42
C HIS A 340 -26.04 -1.50 -25.32
N PRO A 341 -27.17 -1.92 -24.72
CA PRO A 341 -27.44 -3.33 -24.41
C PRO A 341 -27.49 -4.25 -25.64
N THR A 342 -27.75 -3.69 -26.83
CA THR A 342 -27.70 -4.43 -28.11
C THR A 342 -26.29 -4.87 -28.51
N ILE A 343 -25.24 -4.18 -28.08
CA ILE A 343 -23.86 -4.50 -28.49
C ILE A 343 -23.39 -5.87 -27.96
N PRO A 344 -23.54 -6.21 -26.66
CA PRO A 344 -23.34 -7.58 -26.18
C PRO A 344 -23.98 -8.66 -27.06
N ILE A 345 -25.22 -8.44 -27.49
CA ILE A 345 -25.97 -9.40 -28.32
C ILE A 345 -25.30 -9.57 -29.70
N LEU A 346 -24.95 -8.46 -30.35
CA LEU A 346 -24.28 -8.48 -31.67
C LEU A 346 -22.89 -9.11 -31.62
N LEU A 347 -22.24 -9.08 -30.46
CA LEU A 347 -20.92 -9.65 -30.22
C LEU A 347 -20.98 -11.07 -29.62
N ASN A 348 -22.11 -11.78 -29.76
CA ASN A 348 -22.33 -13.12 -29.18
C ASN A 348 -21.97 -13.21 -27.70
N TYR A 349 -22.31 -12.17 -26.93
CA TYR A 349 -22.05 -12.05 -25.50
C TYR A 349 -20.56 -12.17 -25.11
N ALA A 350 -19.65 -11.78 -26.03
CA ALA A 350 -18.25 -11.55 -25.73
C ALA A 350 -18.02 -10.59 -24.54
N ILE A 351 -19.00 -9.71 -24.29
CA ILE A 351 -19.07 -8.83 -23.14
C ILE A 351 -20.46 -8.94 -22.50
N ALA A 352 -20.51 -8.79 -21.18
CA ALA A 352 -21.74 -8.77 -20.39
C ALA A 352 -21.68 -7.65 -19.33
N VAL A 353 -22.77 -7.45 -18.61
CA VAL A 353 -22.81 -6.49 -17.49
C VAL A 353 -21.78 -6.92 -16.44
N GLY A 354 -20.83 -6.05 -16.13
CA GLY A 354 -19.74 -6.33 -15.20
C GLY A 354 -18.45 -6.86 -15.84
N THR A 355 -18.42 -7.14 -17.15
CA THR A 355 -17.18 -7.52 -17.84
C THR A 355 -16.19 -6.35 -17.82
N GLN A 356 -14.99 -6.58 -17.29
CA GLN A 356 -13.91 -5.59 -17.32
C GLN A 356 -13.32 -5.51 -18.74
N ILE A 357 -13.56 -4.38 -19.40
CA ILE A 357 -13.02 -4.09 -20.73
C ILE A 357 -11.78 -3.21 -20.55
N LYS A 358 -10.64 -3.62 -21.12
CA LYS A 358 -9.45 -2.76 -21.22
C LYS A 358 -9.71 -1.73 -22.33
N ILE A 359 -9.62 -0.45 -21.98
CA ILE A 359 -9.88 0.67 -22.90
C ILE A 359 -8.58 1.42 -23.23
N ASP A 360 -8.50 1.93 -24.46
CA ASP A 360 -7.35 2.74 -24.93
C ASP A 360 -7.44 4.20 -24.52
N ALA A 361 -8.66 4.74 -24.47
CA ALA A 361 -8.95 6.08 -23.98
C ALA A 361 -10.19 6.03 -23.08
N PRO A 362 -10.25 6.85 -22.01
CA PRO A 362 -11.43 7.01 -21.16
C PRO A 362 -12.66 7.54 -21.89
#